data_AF-A0A961TBA1-F1
#
_entry.id   AF-A0A961TBA1-F1
#
_cell.length_a   1.000
_cell.length_b   1.000
_cell.length_c   1.000
_cell.angle_alpha   90.00
_cell.angle_beta   90.00
_cell.angle_gamma   90.00
#
_symmetry.space_group_name_H-M   'P 1'
#
loop_
_entity.id
_entity.type
_entity.pdbx_description
1 polymer ?
#
loop_
_entity_poly.entity_id
_entity_poly.type
_entity_poly.pdbx_seq_one_letter_code
_entity_poly.pdbx_strand_id
1 'polypeptide(L)'
;LPVTVSRRFRDWREPLGRHVERLGEISPRLLRLQLGGPAGTLNEMAGKGEEVAIGMAGILGLSNPSGNWHAQRDAVVEFTSLLSLISGTLGKFGQDIALMAQNEFGEVSLSGTGGSSAMAHKQNPVKAEALVTLARFNASLVSGMHQSLIHEQERSGSGWALEWMLLPQICIAAGASLRIALELAGSITAMGSDPA
;
A
#
# COMPACT_ATOMS: atom_id res chain seq x y z
N LEU A 1 -2.49 21.76 25.65
CA LEU A 1 -3.96 21.53 25.60
C LEU A 1 -4.20 20.02 25.59
N PRO A 2 -5.12 19.47 26.40
CA PRO A 2 -5.41 18.04 26.42
C PRO A 2 -6.05 17.57 25.10
N VAL A 3 -5.79 16.32 24.70
CA VAL A 3 -6.33 15.68 23.49
C VAL A 3 -6.98 14.35 23.88
N THR A 4 -8.21 14.11 23.41
CA THR A 4 -8.94 12.88 23.73
C THR A 4 -8.43 11.68 22.93
N VAL A 5 -8.55 10.48 23.51
CA VAL A 5 -8.29 9.20 22.81
C VAL A 5 -9.16 9.06 21.56
N SER A 6 -10.42 9.47 21.64
CA SER A 6 -11.36 9.47 20.51
C SER A 6 -10.88 10.32 19.33
N ARG A 7 -10.18 11.43 19.60
CA ARG A 7 -9.56 12.25 18.55
C ARG A 7 -8.41 11.51 17.88
N ARG A 8 -7.55 10.83 18.65
CA ARG A 8 -6.44 10.04 18.07
C ARG A 8 -6.94 8.92 17.16
N PHE A 9 -7.99 8.19 17.58
CA PHE A 9 -8.63 7.18 16.73
C PHE A 9 -9.15 7.74 15.41
N ARG A 10 -9.75 8.94 15.45
CA ARG A 10 -10.21 9.63 14.25
C ARG A 10 -9.05 9.95 13.31
N ASP A 11 -7.97 10.49 13.85
CA ASP A 11 -6.77 10.84 13.08
C ASP A 11 -6.12 9.60 12.43
N TRP A 12 -6.26 8.41 13.02
CA TRP A 12 -5.82 7.14 12.42
C TRP A 12 -6.81 6.60 11.37
N ARG A 13 -8.11 6.71 11.61
CA ARG A 13 -9.16 6.07 10.80
C ARG A 13 -9.50 6.86 9.53
N GLU A 14 -9.64 8.17 9.64
CA GLU A 14 -10.13 8.99 8.53
C GLU A 14 -9.28 8.90 7.25
N PRO A 15 -7.94 8.89 7.30
CA PRO A 15 -7.16 8.70 6.09
C PRO A 15 -7.41 7.35 5.42
N LEU A 16 -7.68 6.28 6.18
CA LEU A 16 -8.01 4.96 5.63
C LEU A 16 -9.32 5.00 4.82
N GLY A 17 -10.34 5.72 5.29
CA GLY A 17 -11.58 5.93 4.53
C GLY A 17 -11.33 6.61 3.19
N ARG A 18 -10.51 7.67 3.18
CA ARG A 18 -10.10 8.35 1.94
C ARG A 18 -9.28 7.45 1.02
N HIS A 19 -8.52 6.50 1.55
CA HIS A 19 -7.78 5.53 0.72
C HIS A 19 -8.70 4.50 0.06
N VAL A 20 -9.81 4.13 0.71
CA VAL A 20 -10.85 3.28 0.10
C VAL A 20 -11.51 4.02 -1.07
N GLU A 21 -11.83 5.30 -0.90
CA GLU A 21 -12.34 6.16 -1.99
C GLU A 21 -11.34 6.19 -3.16
N ARG A 22 -10.07 6.48 -2.88
CA ARG A 22 -9.00 6.47 -3.88
C ARG A 22 -8.86 5.13 -4.59
N LEU A 23 -8.98 3.99 -3.88
CA LEU A 23 -8.96 2.66 -4.49
C LEU A 23 -10.09 2.51 -5.51
N GLY A 24 -11.29 2.98 -5.17
CA GLY A 24 -12.43 3.01 -6.10
C GLY A 24 -12.17 3.91 -7.31
N GLU A 25 -11.60 5.10 -7.08
CA GLU A 25 -11.28 6.06 -8.13
C GLU A 25 -10.23 5.56 -9.12
N ILE A 26 -9.18 4.86 -8.66
CA ILE A 26 -8.10 4.35 -9.53
C ILE A 26 -8.48 3.05 -10.25
N SER A 27 -9.40 2.25 -9.69
CA SER A 27 -9.78 0.94 -10.23
C SER A 27 -10.07 0.94 -11.73
N PRO A 28 -10.89 1.85 -12.30
CA PRO A 28 -11.14 1.88 -13.75
C PRO A 28 -9.91 2.25 -14.60
N ARG A 29 -8.93 2.97 -14.05
CA ARG A 29 -7.67 3.33 -14.75
C ARG A 29 -6.63 2.22 -14.68
N LEU A 30 -6.65 1.44 -13.60
CA LEU A 30 -5.71 0.35 -13.33
C LEU A 30 -6.15 -0.99 -13.96
N LEU A 31 -7.43 -1.36 -13.81
CA LEU A 31 -7.98 -2.65 -14.23
C LEU A 31 -8.37 -2.61 -15.72
N ARG A 32 -7.35 -2.54 -16.57
CA ARG A 32 -7.46 -2.47 -18.03
C ARG A 32 -6.60 -3.52 -18.72
N LEU A 33 -7.08 -4.03 -19.84
CA LEU A 33 -6.36 -5.01 -20.66
C LEU A 33 -5.06 -4.42 -21.22
N GLN A 34 -3.98 -5.21 -21.26
CA GLN A 34 -2.80 -4.95 -22.07
C GLN A 34 -2.74 -5.93 -23.22
N LEU A 35 -3.13 -5.48 -24.42
CA LEU A 35 -2.97 -6.25 -25.64
C LEU A 35 -2.56 -5.31 -26.77
N GLY A 36 -1.31 -5.41 -27.21
CA GLY A 36 -0.77 -4.54 -28.27
C GLY A 36 0.06 -5.27 -29.34
N GLY A 37 0.41 -6.53 -29.11
CA GLY A 37 1.43 -7.20 -29.94
C GLY A 37 2.82 -6.56 -29.78
N PRO A 38 3.77 -6.87 -30.68
CA PRO A 38 5.18 -6.49 -30.53
C PRO A 38 5.43 -4.98 -30.44
N ALA A 39 4.74 -4.19 -31.29
CA ALA A 39 4.90 -2.74 -31.38
C ALA A 39 3.64 -1.96 -30.94
N GLY A 40 2.66 -2.63 -30.34
CA GLY A 40 1.46 -1.95 -29.83
C GLY A 40 0.35 -1.67 -30.85
N THR A 41 0.46 -2.18 -32.08
CA THR A 41 -0.45 -1.88 -33.21
C THR A 41 -1.47 -2.97 -33.52
N LEU A 42 -1.31 -4.19 -32.99
CA LEU A 42 -2.15 -5.35 -33.29
C LEU A 42 -2.20 -5.78 -34.77
N ASN A 43 -1.33 -5.26 -35.64
CA ASN A 43 -1.36 -5.53 -37.08
C ASN A 43 -1.23 -7.02 -37.45
N GLU A 44 -0.55 -7.81 -36.62
CA GLU A 44 -0.36 -9.25 -36.84
C GLU A 44 -1.65 -10.07 -36.64
N MET A 45 -2.72 -9.48 -36.09
CA MET A 45 -3.98 -10.17 -35.85
C MET A 45 -4.92 -10.18 -37.07
N ALA A 46 -4.39 -10.00 -38.29
CA ALA A 46 -5.13 -10.10 -39.55
C ALA A 46 -6.46 -9.31 -39.58
N GLY A 47 -6.45 -8.10 -39.01
CA GLY A 47 -7.64 -7.23 -38.92
C GLY A 47 -8.63 -7.56 -37.80
N LYS A 48 -8.35 -8.59 -36.98
CA LYS A 48 -9.21 -9.01 -35.85
C LYS A 48 -8.75 -8.50 -34.49
N GLY A 49 -7.74 -7.64 -34.44
CA GLY A 49 -7.09 -7.23 -33.19
C GLY A 49 -8.05 -6.63 -32.17
N GLU A 50 -8.95 -5.75 -32.61
CA GLU A 50 -9.94 -5.11 -31.76
C GLU A 50 -10.99 -6.10 -31.23
N GLU A 51 -11.53 -6.97 -32.10
CA GLU A 51 -12.48 -8.02 -31.72
C GLU A 51 -11.89 -8.95 -30.64
N VAL A 52 -10.63 -9.36 -30.84
CA VAL A 52 -9.88 -10.18 -29.88
C VAL A 52 -9.67 -9.44 -28.56
N ALA A 53 -9.29 -8.16 -28.60
CA ALA A 53 -9.10 -7.35 -27.40
C ALA A 53 -10.40 -7.21 -26.59
N ILE A 54 -11.52 -6.92 -27.26
CA ILE A 54 -12.85 -6.83 -26.63
C ILE A 54 -13.23 -8.17 -25.99
N GLY A 55 -13.10 -9.27 -26.73
CA GLY A 55 -13.40 -10.61 -26.22
C GLY A 55 -12.54 -10.99 -25.01
N MET A 56 -11.24 -10.73 -25.08
CA MET A 56 -10.30 -10.99 -23.99
C MET A 56 -10.58 -10.13 -22.75
N ALA A 57 -10.86 -8.85 -22.94
CA ALA A 57 -11.24 -7.94 -21.85
C ALA A 57 -12.51 -8.44 -21.15
N GLY A 58 -13.52 -8.87 -21.91
CA GLY A 58 -14.75 -9.45 -21.37
C GLY A 58 -14.52 -10.74 -20.57
N ILE A 59 -13.66 -11.64 -21.06
CA ILE A 59 -13.30 -12.88 -20.35
C ILE A 59 -12.57 -12.58 -19.03
N LEU A 60 -11.67 -11.60 -19.03
CA LEU A 60 -10.86 -11.25 -17.86
C LEU A 60 -11.57 -10.30 -16.88
N GLY A 61 -12.75 -9.77 -17.24
CA GLY A 61 -13.44 -8.75 -16.44
C GLY A 61 -12.67 -7.43 -16.37
N LEU A 62 -11.89 -7.10 -17.40
CA LEU A 62 -11.12 -5.87 -17.50
C LEU A 62 -11.78 -4.89 -18.48
N SER A 63 -11.47 -3.61 -18.33
CA SER A 63 -11.78 -2.63 -19.36
C SER A 63 -10.88 -2.81 -20.58
N ASN A 64 -11.39 -2.52 -21.79
CA ASN A 64 -10.58 -2.48 -23.00
C ASN A 64 -10.18 -1.02 -23.30
N PRO A 65 -8.91 -0.62 -23.09
CA PRO A 65 -8.47 0.73 -23.43
C PRO A 65 -8.42 0.93 -24.95
N SER A 66 -8.48 2.18 -25.40
CA SER A 66 -8.40 2.53 -26.83
C SER A 66 -7.04 2.22 -27.47
N GLY A 67 -6.04 1.85 -26.68
CA GLY A 67 -4.70 1.52 -27.13
C GLY A 67 -3.92 0.75 -26.08
N ASN A 68 -2.75 0.25 -26.48
CA ASN A 68 -1.82 -0.43 -25.60
C ASN A 68 -1.14 0.56 -24.63
N TRP A 69 -0.64 0.08 -23.50
CA TRP A 69 0.08 0.90 -22.51
C TRP A 69 1.46 0.31 -22.19
N HIS A 70 2.15 -0.26 -23.19
CA HIS A 70 3.48 -0.86 -23.01
C HIS A 70 4.46 0.10 -22.32
N ALA A 71 4.51 1.36 -22.78
CA ALA A 71 5.37 2.43 -22.25
C ALA A 71 4.61 3.45 -21.38
N GLN A 72 3.30 3.30 -21.17
CA GLN A 72 2.46 4.23 -20.39
C GLN A 72 2.16 3.63 -19.02
N ARG A 73 3.01 3.93 -18.03
CA ARG A 73 3.04 3.23 -16.73
C ARG A 73 2.40 4.01 -15.58
N ASP A 74 1.78 5.15 -15.89
CA ASP A 74 1.15 6.07 -14.94
C ASP A 74 0.19 5.37 -13.98
N ALA A 75 -0.71 4.51 -14.48
CA ALA A 75 -1.66 3.78 -13.64
C ALA A 75 -1.00 2.82 -12.63
N VAL A 76 0.11 2.17 -13.02
CA VAL A 76 0.86 1.28 -12.13
C VAL A 76 1.55 2.09 -11.03
N VAL A 77 2.13 3.24 -11.39
CA VAL A 77 2.80 4.13 -10.43
C VAL A 77 1.79 4.83 -9.51
N GLU A 78 0.62 5.24 -10.02
CA GLU A 78 -0.50 5.76 -9.22
C GLU A 78 -0.93 4.73 -8.16
N PHE A 79 -1.07 3.45 -8.55
CA PHE A 79 -1.39 2.36 -7.63
C PHE A 79 -0.33 2.18 -6.53
N THR A 80 0.95 2.10 -6.90
CA THR A 80 2.03 1.96 -5.89
C THR A 80 2.13 3.16 -4.95
N SER A 81 1.86 4.37 -5.45
CA SER A 81 1.79 5.58 -4.64
C SER A 81 0.66 5.49 -3.62
N LEU A 82 -0.51 4.99 -4.02
CA LEU A 82 -1.64 4.75 -3.10
C LEU A 82 -1.29 3.70 -2.03
N LEU A 83 -0.62 2.61 -2.41
CA LEU A 83 -0.16 1.60 -1.44
C LEU A 83 0.82 2.20 -0.41
N SER A 84 1.71 3.11 -0.84
CA SER A 84 2.59 3.84 0.07
C SER A 84 1.81 4.75 1.02
N LEU A 85 0.79 5.47 0.54
CA LEU A 85 -0.11 6.27 1.39
C LEU A 85 -0.81 5.42 2.46
N ILE A 86 -1.28 4.23 2.09
CA ILE A 86 -1.91 3.27 3.02
C ILE A 86 -0.89 2.86 4.08
N SER A 87 0.28 2.36 3.68
CA SER A 87 1.32 1.94 4.63
C SER A 87 1.82 3.10 5.50
N GLY A 88 1.94 4.31 4.97
CA GLY A 88 2.32 5.51 5.71
C GLY A 88 1.31 5.88 6.80
N THR A 89 0.02 5.75 6.51
CA THR A 89 -1.06 5.95 7.49
C THR A 89 -0.96 4.94 8.63
N LEU A 90 -0.71 3.66 8.30
CA LEU A 90 -0.53 2.60 9.28
C LEU A 90 0.79 2.76 10.06
N GLY A 91 1.84 3.28 9.44
CA GLY A 91 3.09 3.64 10.09
C GLY A 91 2.91 4.72 11.14
N LYS A 92 2.08 5.74 10.89
CA LYS A 92 1.72 6.73 11.91
C LYS A 92 0.99 6.08 13.08
N PHE A 93 0.01 5.22 12.82
CA PHE A 93 -0.66 4.44 13.87
C PHE A 93 0.35 3.63 14.70
N GLY A 94 1.26 2.89 14.04
CA GLY A 94 2.34 2.17 14.70
C GLY A 94 3.25 3.07 15.53
N GLN A 95 3.66 4.23 15.00
CA GLN A 95 4.52 5.18 15.72
C GLN A 95 3.85 5.69 17.00
N ASP A 96 2.57 6.04 16.94
CA ASP A 96 1.82 6.51 18.10
C ASP A 96 1.72 5.42 19.17
N ILE A 97 1.36 4.18 18.79
CA ILE A 97 1.28 3.05 19.72
C ILE A 97 2.65 2.73 20.32
N ALA A 98 3.72 2.76 19.52
CA ALA A 98 5.07 2.51 20.00
C ALA A 98 5.49 3.53 21.06
N LEU A 99 5.12 4.80 20.89
CA LEU A 99 5.39 5.86 21.88
C LEU A 99 4.53 5.71 23.13
N MET A 100 3.23 5.46 22.98
CA MET A 100 2.32 5.28 24.13
C MET A 100 2.67 4.06 24.97
N ALA A 101 3.20 3.01 24.36
CA ALA A 101 3.59 1.77 25.02
C ALA A 101 4.93 1.87 25.76
N GLN A 102 5.67 2.98 25.63
CA GLN A 102 6.87 3.19 26.43
C GLN A 102 6.49 3.29 27.90
N ASN A 103 7.26 2.60 28.75
CA ASN A 103 7.01 2.47 30.19
C ASN A 103 6.84 3.81 30.94
N GLU A 104 7.42 4.89 30.40
CA GLU A 104 7.36 6.23 30.99
C GLU A 104 6.00 6.92 30.79
N PHE A 105 5.24 6.53 29.75
CA PHE A 105 3.92 7.10 29.46
C PHE A 105 2.78 6.16 29.86
N GLY A 106 2.91 4.87 29.57
CA GLY A 106 1.90 3.86 29.93
C GLY A 106 0.49 4.17 29.41
N GLU A 107 0.38 4.98 28.34
CA GLU A 107 -0.89 5.50 27.81
C GLU A 107 -1.68 4.44 27.02
N VAL A 108 -1.09 3.25 26.77
CA VAL A 108 -1.76 2.13 26.11
C VAL A 108 -1.39 0.81 26.78
N SER A 109 -2.38 -0.06 26.95
CA SER A 109 -2.19 -1.45 27.36
C SER A 109 -2.44 -2.38 26.18
N LEU A 110 -1.52 -3.32 25.96
CA LEU A 110 -1.58 -4.29 24.87
C LEU A 110 -1.62 -5.71 25.44
N SER A 111 -2.50 -6.55 24.91
CA SER A 111 -2.56 -7.98 25.22
C SER A 111 -1.57 -8.78 24.38
N GLY A 112 -1.01 -9.85 24.96
CA GLY A 112 -0.18 -10.81 24.21
C GLY A 112 1.16 -10.25 23.71
N THR A 113 1.68 -9.18 24.31
CA THR A 113 3.04 -8.71 24.02
C THR A 113 4.05 -9.74 24.48
N GLY A 114 4.92 -10.21 23.57
CA GLY A 114 6.01 -11.12 23.93
C GLY A 114 6.91 -10.50 24.99
N GLY A 115 6.99 -11.14 26.15
CA GLY A 115 7.89 -10.71 27.22
C GLY A 115 9.35 -10.90 26.79
N SER A 116 10.21 -9.92 27.08
CA SER A 116 11.65 -10.12 26.95
C SER A 116 12.11 -11.20 27.93
N SER A 117 12.83 -12.21 27.45
CA SER A 117 13.34 -13.30 28.28
C SER A 117 14.35 -12.84 29.33
N ALA A 118 14.97 -11.68 29.14
CA ALA A 118 15.93 -11.08 30.07
C ALA A 118 15.33 -10.01 30.98
N MET A 119 14.17 -9.44 30.63
CA MET A 119 13.53 -8.34 31.38
C MET A 119 12.01 -8.51 31.39
N ALA A 120 11.48 -9.15 32.42
CA ALA A 120 10.05 -9.48 32.55
C ALA A 120 9.11 -8.25 32.49
N HIS A 121 9.61 -7.05 32.79
CA HIS A 121 8.85 -5.80 32.73
C HIS A 121 8.99 -5.03 31.40
N LYS A 122 9.80 -5.51 30.44
CA LYS A 122 10.01 -4.85 29.15
C LYS A 122 9.12 -5.47 28.07
N GLN A 123 8.07 -4.74 27.69
CA GLN A 123 7.20 -5.08 26.57
C GLN A 123 7.61 -4.27 25.34
N ASN A 124 8.18 -4.92 24.32
CA ASN A 124 8.52 -4.23 23.07
C ASN A 124 7.30 -4.22 22.15
N PRO A 125 6.89 -3.05 21.61
CA PRO A 125 5.74 -2.95 20.71
C PRO A 125 6.12 -3.38 19.27
N VAL A 126 6.61 -4.61 19.09
CA VAL A 126 7.20 -5.14 17.85
C VAL A 126 6.29 -4.94 16.62
N LYS A 127 4.98 -5.19 16.78
CA LYS A 127 4.00 -4.97 15.70
C LYS A 127 3.93 -3.49 15.28
N ALA A 128 3.99 -2.59 16.25
CA ALA A 128 3.94 -1.16 16.02
C ALA A 128 5.21 -0.66 15.29
N GLU A 129 6.39 -1.15 15.71
CA GLU A 129 7.67 -0.90 15.05
C GLU A 129 7.72 -1.47 13.62
N ALA A 130 7.12 -2.65 13.39
CA ALA A 130 7.01 -3.25 12.08
C ALA A 130 6.17 -2.38 11.13
N LEU A 131 5.06 -1.78 11.58
CA LEU A 131 4.28 -0.84 10.77
C LEU A 131 5.09 0.39 10.36
N VAL A 132 5.88 0.95 11.27
CA VAL A 132 6.78 2.09 10.96
C VAL A 132 7.83 1.68 9.91
N THR A 133 8.38 0.48 10.06
CA THR A 133 9.39 -0.05 9.14
C THR A 133 8.82 -0.26 7.74
N LEU A 134 7.67 -0.92 7.62
CA LEU A 134 7.01 -1.18 6.33
C LEU A 134 6.57 0.11 5.63
N ALA A 135 6.11 1.10 6.40
CA ALA A 135 5.79 2.43 5.88
C ALA A 135 7.01 3.10 5.22
N ARG A 136 8.15 3.09 5.91
CA ARG A 136 9.41 3.66 5.37
C ARG A 136 9.91 2.86 4.17
N PHE A 137 9.83 1.54 4.23
CA PHE A 137 10.21 0.65 3.13
C PHE A 137 9.41 0.98 1.86
N ASN A 138 8.07 1.05 1.94
CA ASN A 138 7.24 1.43 0.80
C ASN A 138 7.55 2.82 0.26
N ALA A 139 7.75 3.81 1.15
CA ALA A 139 8.12 5.17 0.73
C ALA A 139 9.44 5.18 -0.06
N SER A 140 10.43 4.39 0.35
CA SER A 140 11.69 4.24 -0.38
C SER A 140 11.49 3.61 -1.76
N LEU A 141 10.69 2.55 -1.88
CA LEU A 141 10.47 1.86 -3.16
C LEU A 141 9.64 2.68 -4.16
N VAL A 142 8.70 3.51 -3.68
CA VAL A 142 7.89 4.38 -4.57
C VAL A 142 8.76 5.33 -5.38
N SER A 143 9.86 5.82 -4.82
CA SER A 143 10.81 6.64 -5.60
C SER A 143 11.35 5.89 -6.83
N GLY A 144 11.62 4.59 -6.70
CA GLY A 144 12.04 3.73 -7.81
C GLY A 144 10.92 3.47 -8.83
N MET A 145 9.67 3.33 -8.37
CA MET A 145 8.51 3.26 -9.28
C MET A 145 8.33 4.55 -10.09
N HIS A 146 8.61 5.72 -9.52
CA HIS A 146 8.60 6.96 -10.31
C HIS A 146 9.71 6.99 -11.37
N GLN A 147 10.88 6.41 -11.09
CA GLN A 147 11.95 6.28 -12.10
C GLN A 147 11.56 5.28 -13.21
N SER A 148 10.71 4.31 -12.92
CA SER A 148 10.25 3.33 -13.92
C SER A 148 9.24 3.92 -14.93
N LEU A 149 8.78 5.16 -14.75
CA LEU A 149 7.94 5.85 -15.75
C LEU A 149 8.69 6.13 -17.05
N ILE A 150 10.02 6.19 -17.01
CA ILE A 150 10.85 6.50 -18.17
C ILE A 150 10.94 5.24 -19.03
N HIS A 151 9.97 5.06 -19.92
CA HIS A 151 10.04 4.08 -20.99
C HIS A 151 10.45 4.75 -22.29
N GLU A 152 11.56 4.29 -22.89
CA GLU A 152 11.97 4.72 -24.22
C GLU A 152 11.09 4.10 -25.32
N GLN A 153 10.64 4.94 -26.26
CA GLN A 153 9.88 4.53 -27.45
C GLN A 153 8.67 3.63 -27.10
N GLU A 154 8.50 2.49 -27.77
CA GLU A 154 7.34 1.59 -27.57
C GLU A 154 7.50 0.63 -26.37
N ARG A 155 8.72 0.42 -25.84
CA ARG A 155 8.97 -0.43 -24.67
C ARG A 155 10.38 -0.22 -24.10
N SER A 156 10.47 -0.08 -22.78
CA SER A 156 11.74 -0.12 -22.07
C SER A 156 12.03 -1.45 -21.41
N GLY A 157 13.22 -2.00 -21.61
CA GLY A 157 13.69 -3.16 -20.86
C GLY A 157 14.04 -2.82 -19.41
N SER A 158 14.68 -1.66 -19.20
CA SER A 158 15.16 -1.23 -17.88
C SER A 158 14.01 -0.72 -17.00
N GLY A 159 13.11 0.12 -17.53
CA GLY A 159 11.93 0.60 -16.81
C GLY A 159 11.03 -0.57 -16.40
N TRP A 160 10.77 -1.49 -17.33
CA TRP A 160 9.93 -2.66 -17.07
C TRP A 160 10.55 -3.64 -16.05
N ALA A 161 11.84 -3.94 -16.17
CA ALA A 161 12.52 -4.80 -15.20
C ALA A 161 12.55 -4.20 -13.79
N LEU A 162 12.67 -2.87 -13.68
CA LEU A 162 12.59 -2.18 -12.40
C LEU A 162 11.21 -2.35 -11.75
N GLU A 163 10.11 -2.25 -12.51
CA GLU A 163 8.75 -2.51 -12.00
C GLU A 163 8.62 -3.92 -11.41
N TRP A 164 9.19 -4.94 -12.06
CA TRP A 164 9.14 -6.32 -11.58
C TRP A 164 9.81 -6.52 -10.22
N MET A 165 10.90 -5.80 -9.97
CA MET A 165 11.60 -5.86 -8.70
C MET A 165 10.81 -5.17 -7.58
N LEU A 166 10.16 -4.04 -7.89
CA LEU A 166 9.60 -3.13 -6.89
C LEU A 166 8.13 -3.39 -6.59
N LEU A 167 7.28 -3.52 -7.62
CA LEU A 167 5.82 -3.60 -7.46
C LEU A 167 5.38 -4.75 -6.52
N PRO A 168 5.87 -6.00 -6.65
CA PRO A 168 5.49 -7.07 -5.74
C PRO A 168 5.86 -6.78 -4.28
N GLN A 169 7.02 -6.17 -4.04
CA GLN A 169 7.49 -5.83 -2.69
C GLN A 169 6.60 -4.77 -2.05
N ILE A 170 6.19 -3.75 -2.82
CA ILE A 170 5.26 -2.71 -2.35
C ILE A 170 3.89 -3.33 -1.97
N CYS A 171 3.36 -4.22 -2.81
CA CYS A 171 2.12 -4.95 -2.54
C CYS A 171 2.21 -5.79 -1.27
N ILE A 172 3.29 -6.58 -1.13
CA ILE A 172 3.52 -7.44 0.04
C ILE A 172 3.63 -6.60 1.32
N ALA A 173 4.40 -5.52 1.29
CA ALA A 173 4.58 -4.65 2.44
C ALA A 173 3.28 -3.92 2.84
N ALA A 174 2.48 -3.45 1.88
CA ALA A 174 1.17 -2.86 2.16
C ALA A 174 0.19 -3.89 2.75
N GLY A 175 0.12 -5.09 2.18
CA GLY A 175 -0.71 -6.19 2.69
C GLY A 175 -0.29 -6.64 4.09
N ALA A 176 1.02 -6.78 4.33
CA ALA A 176 1.56 -7.09 5.66
C ALA A 176 1.23 -5.99 6.66
N SER A 177 1.34 -4.72 6.27
CA SER A 177 0.99 -3.58 7.12
C SER A 177 -0.48 -3.64 7.56
N LEU A 178 -1.41 -3.93 6.64
CA LEU A 178 -2.84 -4.06 6.95
C LEU A 178 -3.09 -5.19 7.95
N ARG A 179 -2.51 -6.38 7.72
CA ARG A 179 -2.65 -7.53 8.61
C ARG A 179 -2.11 -7.24 10.01
N ILE A 180 -0.88 -6.71 10.10
CA ILE A 180 -0.25 -6.36 11.38
C ILE A 180 -1.05 -5.27 12.11
N ALA A 181 -1.59 -4.28 11.39
CA ALA A 181 -2.40 -3.23 11.98
C ALA A 181 -3.70 -3.78 12.58
N LEU A 182 -4.37 -4.72 11.91
CA LEU A 182 -5.54 -5.42 12.46
C LEU A 182 -5.19 -6.19 13.74
N GLU A 183 -4.09 -6.95 13.70
CA GLU A 183 -3.60 -7.68 14.87
C GLU A 183 -3.21 -6.75 16.04
N LEU A 184 -2.60 -5.60 15.75
CA LEU A 184 -2.22 -4.61 16.76
C LEU A 184 -3.45 -3.93 17.34
N ALA A 185 -4.38 -3.47 16.50
CA ALA A 185 -5.63 -2.86 16.95
C ALA A 185 -6.45 -3.82 17.83
N GLY A 186 -6.54 -5.10 17.45
CA GLY A 186 -7.20 -6.14 18.24
C GLY A 186 -6.49 -6.48 19.55
N SER A 187 -5.23 -6.09 19.72
CA SER A 187 -4.49 -6.30 20.96
C SER A 187 -4.66 -5.20 22.00
N ILE A 188 -5.16 -4.01 21.61
CA ILE A 188 -5.33 -2.88 22.53
C ILE A 188 -6.43 -3.19 23.55
N THR A 189 -6.10 -3.20 24.84
CA THR A 189 -7.04 -3.48 25.93
C THR A 189 -7.45 -2.22 26.70
N ALA A 190 -6.60 -1.20 26.74
CA ALA A 190 -6.90 0.11 27.33
C ALA A 190 -6.07 1.21 26.66
N MET A 191 -6.56 2.44 26.64
CA MET A 191 -5.84 3.61 26.11
C MET A 191 -6.30 4.90 26.79
N GLY A 192 -5.34 5.78 27.08
CA GLY A 192 -5.54 7.03 27.80
C GLY A 192 -5.37 6.87 29.31
N SER A 193 -5.15 8.00 29.98
CA SER A 193 -5.19 8.12 31.45
C SER A 193 -6.57 8.59 31.91
N ASP A 194 -6.98 8.19 33.12
CA ASP A 194 -8.19 8.72 33.74
C ASP A 194 -8.07 10.25 33.90
N PRO A 195 -9.11 11.04 33.61
CA PRO A 195 -9.07 12.46 33.89
C PRO A 195 -9.00 12.67 35.40
N ALA A 196 -7.84 13.14 35.87
CA ALA A 196 -7.63 13.60 37.24
C ALA A 196 -8.53 14.80 37.59
#